data_AF-A0AAN8JNP8-F1
#
_entry.id   AF-A0AAN8JNP8-F1
#
_cell.length_a   1.000
_cell.length_b   1.000
_cell.length_c   1.000
_cell.angle_alpha   90.00
_cell.angle_beta   90.00
_cell.angle_gamma   90.00
#
_symmetry.space_group_name_H-M   'P 1'
#
loop_
_entity.id
_entity.type
_entity.pdbx_description
1 polymer ?
#
loop_
_entity_poly.entity_id
_entity_poly.type
_entity_poly.pdbx_seq_one_letter_code
_entity_poly.pdbx_strand_id
1 'polypeptide(L)'
;MMQCLKENVQSTTNPITQLYQEEINGKRNGEWTDDNRTTIANMPNFYSKKSTLYRARNTKFPKLPKHRRDIVVPELFQQTDSGEQFLLGYHYCP
;
A
#
# COMPACT_ATOMS: atom_id res chain seq x y z
N MET A 1 -10.75 -10.63 -7.59
CA MET A 1 -9.63 -11.22 -6.82
C MET A 1 -8.73 -10.18 -6.11
N MET A 2 -8.35 -9.06 -6.75
CA MET A 2 -7.55 -8.00 -6.10
C MET A 2 -8.23 -7.28 -4.90
N GLN A 3 -9.56 -7.23 -4.86
CA GLN A 3 -10.32 -6.58 -3.79
C GLN A 3 -10.16 -7.33 -2.44
N CYS A 4 -10.30 -8.65 -2.46
CA CYS A 4 -10.11 -9.50 -1.27
C CYS A 4 -8.68 -9.43 -0.70
N LEU A 5 -7.66 -9.24 -1.53
CA LEU A 5 -6.28 -9.06 -1.05
C LEU A 5 -6.08 -7.72 -0.34
N LYS A 6 -6.70 -6.63 -0.85
CA LYS A 6 -6.64 -5.32 -0.19
C LYS A 6 -7.39 -5.34 1.15
N GLU A 7 -8.55 -5.97 1.20
CA GLU A 7 -9.37 -6.10 2.40
C GLU A 7 -8.67 -6.94 3.47
N ASN A 8 -8.01 -8.05 3.10
CA ASN A 8 -7.24 -8.87 4.03
C ASN A 8 -5.97 -8.18 4.57
N VAL A 9 -5.29 -7.38 3.75
CA VAL A 9 -4.11 -6.61 4.20
C VAL A 9 -4.53 -5.44 5.10
N GLN A 10 -5.64 -4.76 4.79
CA GLN A 10 -6.21 -3.74 5.67
C GLN A 10 -6.69 -4.32 6.99
N SER A 11 -7.44 -5.42 6.98
CA SER A 11 -7.98 -6.03 8.22
C SER A 11 -6.87 -6.53 9.15
N THR A 12 -5.74 -6.99 8.62
CA THR A 12 -4.60 -7.48 9.41
C THR A 12 -3.70 -6.36 9.95
N THR A 13 -3.62 -5.21 9.28
CA THR A 13 -2.72 -4.09 9.68
C THR A 13 -3.41 -2.98 10.47
N ASN A 14 -4.73 -2.84 10.36
CA ASN A 14 -5.54 -1.92 11.16
C ASN A 14 -5.44 -2.15 12.68
N PRO A 15 -5.54 -3.38 13.22
CA PRO A 15 -5.52 -3.58 14.68
C PRO A 15 -4.16 -3.20 15.28
N ILE A 16 -3.05 -3.55 14.63
CA ILE A 16 -1.70 -3.19 15.11
C ILE A 16 -1.50 -1.67 15.10
N THR A 17 -2.02 -1.00 14.07
CA THR A 17 -1.92 0.47 13.97
C THR A 17 -2.79 1.17 15.01
N GLN A 18 -3.97 0.63 15.32
CA GLN A 18 -4.90 1.18 16.32
C GLN A 18 -4.35 1.08 17.74
N LEU A 19 -3.72 -0.05 18.11
CA LEU A 19 -3.13 -0.23 19.44
C LEU A 19 -2.08 0.83 19.77
N TYR A 20 -1.17 1.14 18.83
CA TYR A 20 -0.20 2.22 19.03
C TYR A 20 -0.85 3.60 19.01
N GLN A 21 -1.95 3.78 18.27
CA GLN A 21 -2.64 5.07 18.20
C GLN A 21 -3.30 5.42 19.53
N GLU A 22 -3.91 4.46 20.23
CA GLU A 22 -4.52 4.65 21.54
C GLU A 22 -3.48 5.00 22.61
N GLU A 23 -2.34 4.28 22.65
CA GLU A 23 -1.23 4.60 23.56
C GLU A 23 -0.62 5.98 23.29
N ILE A 24 -0.43 6.33 22.01
CA ILE A 24 0.05 7.66 21.60
C ILE A 24 -0.95 8.73 22.03
N ASN A 25 -2.25 8.51 21.82
CA ASN A 25 -3.28 9.46 22.19
C ASN A 25 -3.38 9.59 23.72
N GLY A 26 -3.25 8.50 24.47
CA GLY A 26 -3.19 8.53 25.94
C GLY A 26 -2.01 9.35 26.46
N LYS A 27 -0.81 9.17 25.88
CA LYS A 27 0.38 9.97 26.23
C LYS A 27 0.30 11.42 25.74
N ARG A 28 -0.37 11.68 24.61
CA ARG A 28 -0.56 13.03 24.06
C ARG A 28 -1.61 13.84 24.83
N ASN A 29 -2.65 13.17 25.33
CA ASN A 29 -3.71 13.79 26.13
C ASN A 29 -3.36 13.90 27.62
N GLY A 30 -2.28 13.23 28.06
CA GLY A 30 -1.74 13.32 29.41
C GLY A 30 -0.78 14.50 29.59
N GLU A 31 -0.02 14.47 30.68
CA GLU A 31 0.95 15.53 31.01
C GLU A 31 2.11 15.55 30.01
N TRP A 32 2.42 16.75 29.50
CA TRP A 32 3.47 16.96 28.51
C TRP A 32 4.85 17.00 29.16
N THR A 33 5.35 15.82 29.53
CA THR A 33 6.70 15.59 30.07
C THR A 33 7.68 15.18 28.96
N ASP A 34 8.98 15.38 29.19
CA ASP A 34 10.03 15.02 28.23
C ASP A 34 10.05 13.51 27.93
N ASP A 35 9.73 12.68 28.92
CA ASP A 35 9.60 11.22 28.74
C ASP A 35 8.46 10.87 27.78
N ASN A 36 7.28 11.50 27.95
CA ASN A 36 6.15 11.28 27.06
C ASN A 36 6.45 11.77 25.64
N ARG A 37 7.13 12.92 25.52
CA ARG A 37 7.53 13.50 24.24
C ARG A 37 8.51 12.59 23.48
N THR A 38 9.50 12.06 24.19
CA THR A 38 10.49 11.12 23.64
C THR A 38 9.85 9.80 23.25
N THR A 39 8.91 9.29 24.07
CA THR A 39 8.18 8.06 23.79
C THR A 39 7.31 8.20 22.54
N ILE A 40 6.56 9.30 22.41
CA ILE A 40 5.71 9.57 21.24
C ILE A 40 6.55 9.72 19.97
N ALA A 41 7.71 10.37 20.06
CA ALA A 41 8.61 10.56 18.91
C ALA A 41 9.22 9.24 18.41
N ASN A 42 9.51 8.32 19.32
CA ASN A 42 10.10 7.01 19.01
C ASN A 42 9.07 5.94 18.63
N MET A 43 7.78 6.18 18.89
CA MET A 43 6.72 5.22 18.61
C MET A 43 6.50 5.07 17.09
N PRO A 44 6.47 3.84 16.55
CA PRO A 44 6.26 3.61 15.13
C PRO A 44 4.84 3.99 14.69
N ASN A 45 4.66 5.20 14.15
CA ASN A 45 3.38 5.63 13.62
C ASN A 45 3.09 5.07 12.22
N PHE A 46 1.81 5.00 11.84
CA PHE A 46 1.35 4.52 10.54
C PHE A 46 2.12 5.14 9.36
N TYR A 47 2.34 6.45 9.39
CA TYR A 47 3.01 7.18 8.32
C TYR A 47 4.50 6.81 8.20
N SER A 48 5.18 6.56 9.32
CA SER A 48 6.57 6.13 9.38
C SER A 48 6.75 4.74 8.77
N LYS A 49 5.86 3.79 9.13
CA LYS A 49 5.88 2.42 8.60
C LYS A 49 5.43 2.39 7.14
N LYS A 50 4.42 3.20 6.77
CA LYS A 50 3.98 3.36 5.39
C LYS A 50 5.13 3.85 4.51
N SER A 51 5.82 4.92 4.87
CA SER A 51 6.94 5.43 4.07
C SER A 51 8.06 4.40 3.88
N THR A 52 8.37 3.63 4.91
CA THR A 52 9.39 2.57 4.87
C THR A 52 8.97 1.40 3.97
N LEU A 53 7.73 0.93 4.09
CA LEU A 53 7.19 -0.15 3.26
C LEU A 53 7.09 0.25 1.78
N TYR A 54 6.65 1.48 1.50
CA TYR A 54 6.58 2.00 0.13
C TYR A 54 7.98 2.15 -0.49
N ARG A 55 9.00 2.58 0.29
CA ARG A 55 10.39 2.64 -0.19
C ARG A 55 10.98 1.25 -0.46
N ALA A 56 10.70 0.27 0.41
CA ALA A 56 11.12 -1.12 0.23
C ALA A 56 10.42 -1.82 -0.94
N ARG A 57 9.31 -1.28 -1.46
CA ARG A 57 8.67 -1.82 -2.67
C ARG A 57 9.63 -1.82 -3.86
N ASN A 58 10.45 -0.77 -4.01
CA ASN A 58 11.37 -0.64 -5.14
C ASN A 58 12.49 -1.71 -5.15
N THR A 59 12.76 -2.37 -4.02
CA THR A 59 13.74 -3.47 -3.97
C THR A 59 13.12 -4.83 -4.24
N LYS A 60 11.82 -5.00 -3.94
CA LYS A 60 11.12 -6.29 -4.05
C LYS A 60 10.29 -6.45 -5.33
N PHE A 61 9.87 -5.34 -5.92
CA PHE A 61 8.95 -5.33 -7.07
C PHE A 61 9.57 -4.57 -8.25
N PRO A 62 9.24 -4.97 -9.49
CA PRO A 62 9.66 -4.23 -10.66
C PRO A 62 9.12 -2.80 -10.62
N LYS A 63 9.88 -1.88 -11.22
CA LYS A 63 9.45 -0.50 -11.37
C LYS A 63 8.14 -0.46 -12.16
N LEU A 64 7.25 0.45 -11.75
CA LEU A 64 6.02 0.68 -12.49
C LEU A 64 6.35 1.14 -13.92
N PRO A 65 5.66 0.59 -14.94
CA PRO A 65 5.80 1.06 -16.32
C PRO A 65 5.49 2.56 -16.41
N LYS A 66 6.29 3.30 -17.19
CA LYS A 66 6.10 4.76 -17.34
C LYS A 66 4.97 5.08 -18.31
N HIS A 67 4.83 4.28 -19.36
CA HIS A 67 3.77 4.43 -20.35
C HIS A 67 2.89 3.18 -20.41
N ARG A 68 1.64 3.36 -20.88
CA ARG A 68 0.69 2.25 -21.04
C ARG A 68 1.21 1.17 -22.00
N ARG A 69 1.94 1.56 -23.05
CA ARG A 69 2.56 0.64 -24.01
C ARG A 69 3.68 -0.23 -23.42
N ASP A 70 4.23 0.17 -22.28
CA ASP A 70 5.28 -0.58 -21.59
C ASP A 70 4.68 -1.68 -20.69
N ILE A 71 3.34 -1.72 -20.54
CA ILE A 71 2.65 -2.74 -19.74
C ILE A 71 2.58 -4.03 -20.56
N VAL A 72 3.46 -4.98 -20.23
CA VAL A 72 3.40 -6.34 -20.80
C VAL A 72 2.39 -7.15 -20.00
N VAL A 73 1.26 -7.46 -20.64
CA VAL A 73 0.25 -8.37 -20.07
C VAL A 73 0.51 -9.78 -20.59
N PRO A 74 0.72 -10.78 -19.72
CA PRO A 74 0.89 -12.17 -20.14
C PRO A 74 -0.30 -12.63 -20.99
N GLU A 75 -0.04 -13.51 -21.96
CA GLU A 75 -1.03 -13.99 -22.93
C GLU A 75 -2.31 -14.54 -22.28
N LEU A 76 -2.16 -15.26 -21.16
CA LEU A 76 -3.26 -15.75 -20.33
C LEU A 76 -4.23 -14.66 -19.81
N PHE A 77 -3.80 -13.40 -19.77
CA PHE A 77 -4.59 -12.27 -19.29
C PHE A 77 -4.90 -11.26 -20.39
N GLN A 78 -4.60 -11.61 -21.64
CA GLN A 78 -4.92 -10.76 -22.79
C GLN A 78 -6.36 -10.94 -23.27
N GLN A 79 -7.06 -11.98 -22.82
CA GLN A 79 -8.45 -12.25 -23.18
C GLN A 79 -9.35 -12.30 -21.94
N THR A 80 -10.59 -11.85 -22.10
CA THR A 80 -11.66 -12.04 -21.13
C THR A 80 -12.15 -13.48 -21.17
N ASP A 81 -12.93 -13.88 -20.16
CA ASP A 81 -13.58 -15.20 -20.14
C ASP A 81 -14.55 -15.41 -21.32
N SER A 82 -15.01 -14.32 -21.94
CA SER A 82 -15.82 -14.32 -23.17
C SER A 82 -15.00 -14.38 -24.47
N GLY A 83 -13.66 -14.44 -24.39
CA GLY A 83 -12.76 -14.47 -25.53
C GLY A 83 -12.50 -13.12 -26.21
N GLU A 84 -12.98 -12.01 -25.63
CA GLU A 84 -12.68 -10.67 -26.12
C GLU A 84 -11.28 -10.24 -25.69
N GLN A 85 -10.58 -9.46 -26.51
CA GLN A 85 -9.29 -8.91 -26.09
C GLN A 85 -9.49 -7.92 -24.94
N PHE A 86 -8.77 -8.12 -23.85
CA PHE A 86 -8.74 -7.20 -22.72
C PHE A 86 -8.27 -5.83 -23.19
N LEU A 87 -8.92 -4.76 -22.71
CA LEU A 87 -8.80 -3.34 -23.14
C LEU A 87 -7.37 -2.77 -23.14
N LEU A 88 -6.48 -3.28 -23.97
CA LEU A 88 -5.18 -2.76 -24.32
C LEU A 88 -5.33 -2.29 -25.76
N GLY A 89 -5.30 -0.98 -25.97
CA GLY A 89 -5.65 -0.34 -27.23
C GLY A 89 -4.69 -0.65 -28.38
N TYR A 90 -4.73 -1.89 -28.88
CA TYR A 90 -4.15 -2.31 -30.15
C TYR A 90 -5.15 -2.14 -31.30
N HIS A 91 -6.17 -1.30 -31.15
CA HIS A 91 -6.80 -0.73 -32.33
C HIS A 91 -5.80 0.26 -32.93
N TYR A 92 -5.00 -0.27 -33.85
CA TYR A 92 -4.33 0.46 -34.91
C TYR A 92 -5.23 1.60 -35.37
N CYS A 93 -4.85 2.83 -35.04
CA CYS A 93 -5.28 3.99 -35.80
C CYS A 93 -4.20 4.18 -36.88
N PRO A 94 -4.54 4.07 -38.19
CA PRO A 94 -3.59 4.25 -39.27
C PRO A 94 -2.96 5.65 -39.29
#